data_AF-H0QU04-F1
#
_entry.id   AF-H0QU04-F1
#
_cell.length_a   1.000
_cell.length_b   1.000
_cell.length_c   1.000
_cell.angle_alpha   90.00
_cell.angle_beta   90.00
_cell.angle_gamma   90.00
#
_symmetry.space_group_name_H-M   'P 1'
#
loop_
_entity.id
_entity.type
_entity.pdbx_description
1 polymer ?
#
loop_
_entity_poly.entity_id
_entity_poly.type
_entity_poly.pdbx_seq_one_letter_code
_entity_poly.pdbx_strand_id
1 'polypeptide(L)'
;MSVSPPPPAASRRRLLFILLAAVVVVLVGVAIAVSAQAPRTDRQAATTPPSPSSAAAATDAPGSASPASASPTEEAAKPAAAELLDQANTVCEMRVTEKYPTAEVQPGTKSNAGAKSGTFETTGSYTDPTAGKPAPTAFRCSSVNASGSWTVNLDRG
;
A
#
# COMPACT_ATOMS: atom_id res chain seq x y z
N MET A 1 45.34 6.18 35.29
CA MET A 1 43.98 5.69 35.00
C MET A 1 43.61 6.25 33.64
N SER A 2 43.80 5.50 32.55
CA SER A 2 43.54 5.97 31.18
C SER A 2 42.13 5.60 30.77
N VAL A 3 41.30 6.62 30.53
CA VAL A 3 39.96 6.46 29.95
C VAL A 3 40.12 6.51 28.42
N SER A 4 39.81 5.40 27.75
CA SER A 4 39.75 5.36 26.28
C SER A 4 38.60 6.23 25.75
N PRO A 5 38.79 6.96 24.63
CA PRO A 5 37.71 7.73 24.02
C PRO A 5 36.66 6.80 23.36
N PRO A 6 35.37 7.18 23.37
CA PRO A 6 34.32 6.40 22.71
C PRO A 6 34.47 6.45 21.17
N PRO A 7 34.16 5.36 20.45
CA PRO A 7 34.30 5.30 19.00
C PRO A 7 33.28 6.21 18.28
N PRO A 8 33.64 6.73 17.09
CA PRO A 8 32.81 7.69 16.36
C PRO A 8 31.52 7.05 15.84
N ALA A 9 30.37 7.62 16.23
CA ALA A 9 29.02 7.22 15.81
C ALA A 9 28.70 7.47 14.31
N ALA A 10 29.68 7.86 13.50
CA ALA A 10 29.51 8.24 12.09
C ALA A 10 29.31 7.05 11.12
N SER A 11 29.52 5.80 11.56
CA SER A 11 29.44 4.61 10.70
C SER A 11 28.02 4.10 10.49
N ARG A 12 27.11 4.28 11.46
CA ARG A 12 25.73 3.75 11.37
C ARG A 12 24.90 4.44 10.30
N ARG A 13 25.03 5.77 10.16
CA ARG A 13 24.36 6.52 9.09
C ARG A 13 24.85 6.07 7.71
N ARG A 14 26.16 5.89 7.55
CA ARG A 14 26.73 5.40 6.28
C ARG A 14 26.27 3.97 5.95
N LEU A 15 26.19 3.09 6.95
CA LEU A 15 25.68 1.73 6.77
C LEU A 15 24.20 1.73 6.35
N LEU A 16 23.37 2.58 6.97
CA LEU A 16 21.96 2.73 6.63
C LEU A 16 21.77 3.24 5.20
N PHE A 17 22.56 4.24 4.76
CA PHE A 17 22.50 4.74 3.38
C PHE A 17 22.88 3.68 2.34
N ILE A 18 23.89 2.84 2.64
CA ILE A 18 24.30 1.75 1.74
C ILE A 18 23.20 0.69 1.62
N LEU A 19 22.58 0.30 2.74
CA LEU A 19 21.46 -0.64 2.74
C LEU A 19 20.26 -0.09 1.96
N LEU A 20 19.93 1.19 2.15
CA LEU A 20 18.82 1.83 1.47
C LEU A 20 19.06 1.92 -0.05
N ALA A 21 20.28 2.24 -0.47
CA ALA A 21 20.66 2.22 -1.90
C ALA A 21 20.56 0.82 -2.52
N ALA A 22 20.99 -0.23 -1.82
CA ALA A 22 20.87 -1.60 -2.31
C ALA A 22 19.41 -2.03 -2.50
N VAL A 23 18.52 -1.66 -1.58
CA VAL A 23 17.08 -1.94 -1.68
C VAL A 23 16.46 -1.23 -2.88
N VAL A 24 16.83 0.04 -3.13
CA VAL A 24 16.36 0.79 -4.30
C VAL A 24 16.80 0.14 -5.61
N VAL A 25 18.05 -0.32 -5.71
CA VAL A 25 18.55 -1.01 -6.92
C VAL A 25 17.79 -2.31 -7.18
N VAL A 26 17.49 -3.09 -6.13
CA VAL A 26 16.70 -4.32 -6.26
C VAL A 26 15.27 -4.02 -6.71
N LEU A 27 14.63 -3.00 -6.13
CA LEU A 27 13.26 -2.59 -6.52
C LEU A 27 13.18 -2.12 -7.98
N VAL A 28 14.15 -1.34 -8.44
CA VAL A 28 14.22 -0.89 -9.84
C VAL A 28 14.44 -2.08 -10.78
N GLY A 29 15.25 -3.07 -10.40
CA GLY A 29 15.47 -4.29 -11.19
C GLY A 29 14.19 -5.14 -11.35
N VAL A 30 13.37 -5.25 -10.30
CA VAL A 30 12.11 -6.00 -10.34
C VAL A 30 11.06 -5.33 -11.25
N ALA A 31 10.99 -3.99 -11.27
CA ALA A 31 10.06 -3.27 -12.13
C ALA A 31 10.32 -3.50 -13.64
N ILE A 32 11.57 -3.67 -14.04
CA ILE A 32 11.95 -3.89 -15.45
C ILE A 32 11.57 -5.31 -15.90
N ALA A 33 11.61 -6.31 -15.01
CA ALA A 33 11.25 -7.70 -15.35
C ALA A 33 9.74 -7.91 -15.56
N VAL A 34 8.87 -7.10 -14.94
CA VAL A 34 7.41 -7.21 -15.04
C VAL A 34 6.86 -6.61 -16.35
N SER A 35 7.66 -5.82 -17.07
CA SER A 35 7.24 -5.20 -18.33
C SER A 35 7.25 -6.15 -19.55
N ALA A 36 7.79 -7.37 -19.40
CA ALA A 36 7.93 -8.33 -20.50
C ALA A 36 6.75 -9.33 -20.64
N GLN A 37 5.80 -9.34 -19.70
CA GLN A 37 4.64 -10.24 -19.78
C GLN A 37 3.40 -9.48 -20.23
N ALA A 38 3.37 -9.13 -21.52
CA ALA A 38 2.11 -8.86 -22.20
C ALA A 38 1.41 -10.20 -22.49
N PRO A 39 0.21 -10.47 -21.94
CA PRO A 39 -0.58 -11.62 -22.37
C PRO A 39 -1.03 -11.36 -23.82
N ARG A 40 -0.46 -12.12 -24.76
CA ARG A 40 -1.05 -12.27 -26.09
C ARG A 40 -2.27 -13.17 -25.96
N THR A 41 -3.42 -12.56 -25.79
CA THR A 41 -4.71 -13.18 -26.05
C THR A 41 -5.41 -12.27 -27.06
N ASP A 42 -6.00 -12.86 -28.09
CA ASP A 42 -6.66 -12.23 -29.26
C ASP A 42 -5.79 -11.83 -30.46
N ARG A 43 -5.52 -12.83 -31.32
CA ARG A 43 -5.71 -12.65 -32.77
C ARG A 43 -6.14 -13.97 -33.40
N GLN A 44 -7.39 -14.32 -33.15
CA GLN A 44 -8.08 -15.39 -33.87
C GLN A 44 -8.45 -14.88 -35.28
N ALA A 45 -7.96 -15.61 -36.28
CA ALA A 45 -8.56 -15.89 -37.58
C ALA A 45 -9.31 -14.76 -38.32
N ALA A 46 -8.66 -14.24 -39.37
CA ALA A 46 -9.36 -13.76 -40.57
C ALA A 46 -8.56 -14.20 -41.80
N THR A 47 -8.70 -15.48 -42.16
CA THR A 47 -8.33 -16.03 -43.47
C THR A 47 -9.28 -17.18 -43.80
N THR A 48 -10.31 -16.87 -44.58
CA THR A 48 -11.01 -17.80 -45.51
C THR A 48 -9.95 -18.55 -46.33
N PRO A 49 -10.10 -19.85 -46.73
CA PRO A 49 -11.11 -20.35 -47.67
C PRO A 49 -11.49 -21.87 -47.50
N PRO A 50 -11.96 -22.58 -48.54
CA PRO A 50 -13.35 -22.90 -48.88
C PRO A 50 -13.84 -24.29 -48.42
N SER A 51 -15.15 -24.51 -48.56
CA SER A 51 -15.87 -25.80 -48.40
C SER A 51 -15.18 -27.00 -49.07
N PRO A 52 -15.44 -28.23 -48.57
CA PRO A 52 -16.43 -29.06 -49.26
C PRO A 52 -17.38 -29.85 -48.34
N SER A 53 -18.49 -30.22 -48.97
CA SER A 53 -19.66 -31.02 -48.55
C SER A 53 -19.40 -32.25 -47.66
N SER A 54 -20.29 -32.52 -46.70
CA SER A 54 -21.30 -33.61 -46.77
C SER A 54 -21.84 -34.03 -45.38
N ALA A 55 -23.17 -34.06 -45.28
CA ALA A 55 -24.05 -34.95 -44.52
C ALA A 55 -23.68 -35.41 -43.09
N ALA A 56 -24.52 -35.08 -42.11
CA ALA A 56 -25.48 -36.02 -41.49
C ALA A 56 -26.16 -35.40 -40.26
N ALA A 57 -27.39 -35.83 -40.02
CA ALA A 57 -28.33 -35.31 -39.04
C ALA A 57 -28.14 -35.87 -37.61
N ALA A 58 -28.80 -35.17 -36.68
CA ALA A 58 -29.52 -35.68 -35.49
C ALA A 58 -28.99 -35.24 -34.10
N THR A 59 -29.92 -34.57 -33.38
CA THR A 59 -30.25 -34.64 -31.93
C THR A 59 -29.11 -34.56 -30.89
N ASP A 60 -29.11 -33.50 -30.07
CA ASP A 60 -29.74 -33.47 -28.73
C ASP A 60 -29.30 -32.21 -27.94
N ALA A 61 -30.25 -31.62 -27.22
CA ALA A 61 -30.04 -30.81 -26.02
C ALA A 61 -30.85 -31.51 -24.90
N PRO A 62 -30.60 -31.34 -23.59
CA PRO A 62 -29.83 -30.30 -22.93
C PRO A 62 -28.85 -30.82 -21.84
N GLY A 63 -27.85 -30.02 -21.45
CA GLY A 63 -26.94 -30.37 -20.37
C GLY A 63 -26.36 -29.13 -19.70
N SER A 64 -26.92 -28.80 -18.54
CA SER A 64 -26.45 -27.77 -17.62
C SER A 64 -24.96 -27.89 -17.33
N ALA A 65 -24.22 -26.79 -17.49
CA ALA A 65 -23.07 -26.48 -16.66
C ALA A 65 -22.86 -24.96 -16.68
N SER A 66 -23.35 -24.29 -15.62
CA SER A 66 -22.94 -22.93 -15.28
C SER A 66 -21.41 -22.81 -15.36
N PRO A 67 -20.87 -21.67 -15.82
CA PRO A 67 -19.47 -21.39 -15.61
C PRO A 67 -19.25 -21.30 -14.09
N ALA A 68 -18.45 -22.21 -13.55
CA ALA A 68 -17.87 -22.01 -12.24
C ALA A 68 -17.00 -20.75 -12.33
N SER A 69 -17.58 -19.62 -11.93
CA SER A 69 -16.84 -18.40 -11.64
C SER A 69 -15.76 -18.79 -10.65
N ALA A 70 -14.52 -18.85 -11.14
CA ALA A 70 -13.35 -18.85 -10.30
C ALA A 70 -13.41 -17.58 -9.46
N SER A 71 -13.62 -17.72 -8.16
CA SER A 71 -13.41 -16.64 -7.19
C SER A 71 -11.90 -16.50 -6.97
N PRO A 72 -11.25 -15.38 -7.35
CA PRO A 72 -9.87 -15.12 -6.94
C PRO A 72 -9.91 -13.92 -6.00
N THR A 73 -10.40 -14.08 -4.78
CA THR A 73 -10.51 -12.92 -3.88
C THR A 73 -10.25 -13.26 -2.42
N GLU A 74 -9.10 -13.86 -2.12
CA GLU A 74 -8.61 -13.88 -0.73
C GLU A 74 -7.12 -13.57 -0.61
N GLU A 75 -6.29 -13.93 -1.60
CA GLU A 75 -4.84 -13.72 -1.56
C GLU A 75 -4.41 -12.25 -1.81
N ALA A 76 -5.22 -11.46 -2.54
CA ALA A 76 -4.89 -10.07 -2.90
C ALA A 76 -5.36 -9.00 -1.89
N ALA A 77 -6.20 -9.36 -0.91
CA ALA A 77 -6.81 -8.39 0.01
C ALA A 77 -5.89 -7.97 1.17
N LYS A 78 -4.96 -8.84 1.58
CA LYS A 78 -4.06 -8.61 2.72
C LYS A 78 -2.99 -7.52 2.50
N PRO A 79 -2.27 -7.46 1.37
CA PRO A 79 -1.30 -6.37 1.15
C PRO A 79 -1.99 -5.01 1.06
N ALA A 80 -3.14 -4.93 0.38
CA ALA A 80 -3.90 -3.70 0.22
C ALA A 80 -4.39 -3.12 1.56
N ALA A 81 -4.81 -3.99 2.51
CA ALA A 81 -5.25 -3.52 3.82
C ALA A 81 -4.10 -2.94 4.67
N ALA A 82 -2.92 -3.56 4.62
CA ALA A 82 -1.74 -3.06 5.33
C ALA A 82 -1.24 -1.74 4.73
N GLU A 83 -1.24 -1.61 3.41
CA GLU A 83 -0.92 -0.36 2.72
C GLU A 83 -1.88 0.77 3.07
N LEU A 84 -3.19 0.49 3.17
CA LEU A 84 -4.16 1.48 3.57
C LEU A 84 -3.99 1.93 5.03
N LEU A 85 -3.56 1.04 5.93
CA LEU A 85 -3.23 1.41 7.31
C LEU A 85 -1.99 2.31 7.37
N ASP A 86 -0.97 2.03 6.56
CA ASP A 86 0.23 2.87 6.49
C ASP A 86 -0.06 4.25 5.88
N GLN A 87 -0.87 4.29 4.83
CA GLN A 87 -1.38 5.54 4.27
C GLN A 87 -2.22 6.31 5.29
N ALA A 88 -3.08 5.63 6.05
CA ALA A 88 -3.89 6.24 7.11
C ALA A 88 -3.03 6.85 8.23
N ASN A 89 -1.87 6.26 8.56
CA ASN A 89 -0.89 6.87 9.46
C ASN A 89 -0.37 8.16 8.82
N THR A 90 0.17 8.05 7.61
CA THR A 90 0.84 9.16 6.92
C THR A 90 -0.07 10.37 6.73
N VAL A 91 -1.32 10.18 6.29
CA VAL A 91 -2.27 11.30 6.10
C VAL A 91 -2.64 11.97 7.42
N CYS A 92 -2.69 11.21 8.52
CA CYS A 92 -2.94 11.76 9.85
C CYS A 92 -1.72 12.53 10.38
N GLU A 93 -0.50 12.03 10.17
CA GLU A 93 0.73 12.72 10.55
C GLU A 93 0.91 14.02 9.77
N MET A 94 0.66 14.01 8.45
CA MET A 94 0.62 15.23 7.64
C MET A 94 -0.41 16.22 8.18
N ARG A 95 -1.59 15.75 8.60
CA ARG A 95 -2.62 16.64 9.15
C ARG A 95 -2.20 17.27 10.48
N VAL A 96 -1.44 16.56 11.30
CA VAL A 96 -0.86 17.10 12.54
C VAL A 96 0.15 18.20 12.23
N THR A 97 1.07 17.98 11.29
CA THR A 97 2.08 18.97 10.92
C THR A 97 1.51 20.15 10.14
N GLU A 98 0.43 19.97 9.38
CA GLU A 98 -0.33 21.08 8.78
C GLU A 98 -0.95 22.00 9.85
N LYS A 99 -1.51 21.42 10.91
CA LYS A 99 -2.14 22.18 12.00
C LYS A 99 -1.10 22.80 12.95
N TYR A 100 -0.02 22.08 13.20
CA TYR A 100 1.09 22.45 14.08
C TYR A 100 2.41 22.37 13.31
N PRO A 101 2.80 23.42 12.55
CA PRO A 101 3.96 23.37 11.66
C PRO A 101 5.30 23.13 12.33
N THR A 102 5.41 23.42 13.63
CA THR A 102 6.59 23.19 14.46
C THR A 102 6.52 21.89 15.25
N ALA A 103 5.43 21.12 15.10
CA ALA A 103 5.30 19.82 15.73
C ALA A 103 6.16 18.76 15.04
N GLU A 104 6.79 17.93 15.86
CA GLU A 104 7.48 16.71 15.45
C GLU A 104 6.67 15.51 15.92
N VAL A 105 6.17 14.72 14.96
CA VAL A 105 5.46 13.48 15.24
C VAL A 105 6.44 12.45 15.82
N GLN A 106 6.06 11.83 16.92
CA GLN A 106 6.86 10.82 17.60
C GLN A 106 6.66 9.45 16.96
N PRO A 107 7.69 8.59 16.97
CA PRO A 107 7.56 7.23 16.46
C PRO A 107 6.51 6.44 17.25
N GLY A 108 5.82 5.53 16.57
CA GLY A 108 4.83 4.65 17.19
C GLY A 108 3.37 5.03 16.93
N THR A 109 3.11 5.92 15.97
CA THR A 109 1.78 6.11 15.38
C THR A 109 1.21 4.77 14.90
N LYS A 110 -0.06 4.52 15.21
CA LYS A 110 -0.77 3.31 14.80
C LYS A 110 -2.15 3.65 14.29
N SER A 111 -2.46 3.18 13.09
CA SER A 111 -3.81 3.14 12.53
C SER A 111 -4.45 1.79 12.78
N ASN A 112 -5.76 1.81 13.01
CA ASN A 112 -6.62 0.64 13.00
C ASN A 112 -7.75 0.88 12.00
N ALA A 113 -8.17 -0.16 11.29
CA ALA A 113 -9.35 -0.10 10.45
C ALA A 113 -10.61 0.04 11.33
N GLY A 114 -11.45 1.01 11.01
CA GLY A 114 -12.74 1.21 11.67
C GLY A 114 -13.77 0.18 11.23
N ALA A 115 -14.93 0.19 11.89
CA ALA A 115 -16.02 -0.74 11.59
C ALA A 115 -16.60 -0.60 10.17
N LYS A 116 -16.40 0.56 9.53
CA LYS A 116 -16.79 0.81 8.14
C LYS A 116 -15.58 0.66 7.23
N SER A 117 -15.77 -0.02 6.10
CA SER A 117 -14.74 -0.14 5.08
C SER A 117 -14.21 1.24 4.67
N GLY A 118 -12.88 1.35 4.55
CA GLY A 118 -12.19 2.60 4.21
C GLY A 118 -12.13 3.63 5.34
N THR A 119 -12.65 3.35 6.54
CA THR A 119 -12.46 4.23 7.71
C THR A 119 -11.30 3.75 8.55
N PHE A 120 -10.53 4.67 9.11
CA PHE A 120 -9.34 4.39 9.92
C PHE A 120 -9.28 5.33 11.11
N GLU A 121 -8.83 4.79 12.24
CA GLU A 121 -8.53 5.56 13.44
C GLU A 121 -7.05 5.46 13.74
N THR A 122 -6.38 6.61 13.70
CA THR A 122 -4.95 6.76 13.95
C THR A 122 -4.74 7.41 15.30
N THR A 123 -3.89 6.79 16.11
CA THR A 123 -3.42 7.37 17.38
C THR A 123 -1.91 7.45 17.37
N GLY A 124 -1.38 8.55 17.87
CA GLY A 124 0.06 8.76 18.02
C GLY A 124 0.34 9.84 19.03
N SER A 125 1.57 10.34 19.02
CA SER A 125 1.96 11.51 19.80
C SER A 125 2.85 12.43 19.00
N TYR A 126 2.88 13.71 19.37
CA TYR A 126 3.76 14.70 18.80
C TYR A 126 4.34 15.59 19.91
N THR A 127 5.46 16.24 19.64
CA THR A 127 6.03 17.28 20.51
C THR A 127 6.10 18.58 19.74
N ASP A 128 5.85 19.71 20.39
CA ASP A 128 6.00 21.02 19.78
C ASP A 128 6.66 21.97 20.80
N PRO A 129 8.00 21.93 20.91
CA PRO A 129 8.73 22.78 21.85
C PRO A 129 8.49 24.27 21.58
N THR A 130 8.29 24.65 20.32
CA THR A 130 8.07 26.05 19.91
C THR A 130 6.69 26.56 20.31
N ALA A 131 5.66 25.71 20.28
CA ALA A 131 4.32 26.03 20.76
C ALA A 131 4.12 25.77 22.27
N GLY A 132 5.19 25.56 23.03
CA GLY A 132 5.12 25.34 24.48
C GLY A 132 4.63 23.96 24.88
N LYS A 133 4.71 22.97 23.99
CA LYS A 133 4.44 21.54 24.25
C LYS A 133 5.72 20.71 24.14
N PRO A 134 6.71 20.88 25.03
CA PRO A 134 7.97 20.13 24.98
C PRO A 134 7.79 18.64 25.34
N ALA A 135 6.67 18.28 25.99
CA ALA A 135 6.34 16.91 26.32
C ALA A 135 5.46 16.26 25.23
N PRO A 136 5.57 14.92 25.02
CA PRO A 136 4.73 14.21 24.07
C PRO A 136 3.24 14.41 24.35
N THR A 137 2.55 15.01 23.37
CA THR A 137 1.11 15.23 23.37
C THR A 137 0.45 14.19 22.49
N ALA A 138 -0.52 13.45 23.03
CA ALA A 138 -1.25 12.45 22.27
C ALA A 138 -2.17 13.12 21.24
N PHE A 139 -2.21 12.56 20.03
CA PHE A 139 -3.17 12.94 19.02
C PHE A 139 -4.04 11.75 18.60
N ARG A 140 -5.27 12.05 18.21
CA ARG A 140 -6.21 11.10 17.63
C ARG A 140 -6.77 11.69 16.35
N CYS A 141 -6.76 10.88 15.31
CA CYS A 141 -7.16 11.26 13.98
C CYS A 141 -8.08 10.20 13.40
N SER A 142 -9.18 10.62 12.80
CA SER A 142 -10.05 9.77 12.01
C SER A 142 -9.83 10.08 10.53
N SER A 143 -9.59 9.05 9.72
CA SER A 143 -9.41 9.21 8.28
C SER A 143 -10.32 8.28 7.51
N VAL A 144 -10.78 8.72 6.34
CA VAL A 144 -11.65 7.96 5.45
C VAL A 144 -11.04 7.97 4.06
N ASN A 145 -10.75 6.79 3.52
CA ASN A 145 -10.40 6.58 2.13
C ASN A 145 -11.66 6.19 1.34
N ALA A 146 -12.05 7.07 0.42
CA ALA A 146 -13.08 6.78 -0.57
C ALA A 146 -12.42 6.76 -1.95
N SER A 147 -12.15 5.55 -2.46
CA SER A 147 -11.60 5.32 -3.81
C SER A 147 -10.30 6.09 -4.10
N GLY A 148 -9.40 6.18 -3.10
CA GLY A 148 -8.12 6.88 -3.20
C GLY A 148 -8.13 8.34 -2.75
N SER A 149 -9.30 8.92 -2.45
CA SER A 149 -9.39 10.23 -1.82
C SER A 149 -9.45 10.10 -0.31
N TRP A 150 -8.63 10.88 0.41
CA TRP A 150 -8.54 10.87 1.86
C TRP A 150 -9.22 12.09 2.49
N THR A 151 -10.19 11.84 3.36
CA THR A 151 -10.74 12.85 4.27
C THR A 151 -10.17 12.62 5.66
N VAL A 152 -9.57 13.63 6.27
CA VAL A 152 -8.86 13.50 7.55
C VAL A 152 -9.39 14.51 8.56
N ASN A 153 -9.78 14.02 9.74
CA ASN A 153 -10.21 14.83 10.86
C ASN A 153 -9.31 14.60 12.07
N LEU A 154 -8.73 15.67 12.60
CA LEU A 154 -7.89 15.61 13.80
C LEU A 154 -8.74 15.93 15.02
N ASP A 155 -9.23 14.88 15.68
CA ASP A 155 -10.16 14.99 16.82
C ASP A 155 -9.47 15.55 18.07
N ARG A 156 -8.20 15.16 18.28
CA ARG A 156 -7.40 15.63 19.41
C ARG A 156 -5.98 15.87 18.94
N GLY A 157 -5.45 17.04 19.24
CA GLY A 157 -4.07 17.45 19.00
C GLY A 157 -3.84 18.77 19.68
#